data_AF-A0A8K0CGI4-F1
#
_entry.id   AF-A0A8K0CGI4-F1
#
_cell.length_a   1.000
_cell.length_b   1.000
_cell.length_c   1.000
_cell.angle_alpha   90.00
_cell.angle_beta   90.00
_cell.angle_gamma   90.00
#
_symmetry.space_group_name_H-M   'P 1'
#
loop_
_entity.id
_entity.type
_entity.pdbx_description
1 polymer ?
#
loop_
_entity_poly.entity_id
_entity_poly.type
_entity_poly.pdbx_seq_one_letter_code
_entity_poly.pdbx_strand_id
1 'polypeptide(L)'
;MLVKLYASMKTRKDLLQVINKMEKFWAVDKYDDDLKMDIQQVYGNVKKSAKLMLIILFVGVSVYLKQAIFARKFVYSAYHPTDRNKSPDYELMFSFQVYFAIIACVFMLGSDGLFLALITNISCELKVVKNRFANIPIIRNKDEKYNTNDSLRTLFQVVDHHNLILE
;
A
#
# COMPACT_ATOMS: atom_id res chain seq x y z
N MET A 1 1.19 9.96 -14.17
CA MET A 1 2.33 9.03 -14.23
C MET A 1 3.65 9.70 -13.91
N LEU A 2 4.14 10.65 -14.72
CA LEU A 2 5.47 11.26 -14.57
C LEU A 2 5.70 11.92 -13.20
N VAL A 3 4.67 12.59 -12.65
CA VAL A 3 4.76 13.21 -11.31
C VAL A 3 4.95 12.16 -10.22
N LYS A 4 4.18 11.06 -10.25
CA LYS A 4 4.34 9.96 -9.28
C LYS A 4 5.69 9.26 -9.45
N LEU A 5 6.16 9.10 -10.69
CA LEU A 5 7.48 8.52 -10.99
C LEU A 5 8.61 9.38 -10.43
N TYR A 6 8.57 10.68 -10.72
CA TYR A 6 9.52 11.64 -10.19
C TYR A 6 9.50 11.69 -8.66
N ALA A 7 8.31 11.77 -8.06
CA ALA A 7 8.15 11.76 -6.61
C ALA A 7 8.73 10.49 -5.99
N SER A 8 8.37 9.31 -6.52
CA SER A 8 8.85 8.03 -6.01
C SER A 8 10.37 7.84 -6.17
N MET A 9 10.98 8.40 -7.21
CA MET A 9 12.44 8.40 -7.36
C MET A 9 13.10 9.35 -6.36
N LYS A 10 12.52 10.53 -6.14
CA LYS A 10 13.04 11.54 -5.21
C LYS A 10 12.98 11.06 -3.75
N THR A 11 11.88 10.44 -3.35
CA THR A 11 11.65 9.95 -1.97
C THR A 11 12.08 8.49 -1.77
N ARG A 12 12.78 7.89 -2.73
CA ARG A 12 13.15 6.46 -2.70
C ARG A 12 13.89 6.07 -1.41
N LYS A 13 14.84 6.91 -0.97
CA LYS A 13 15.65 6.63 0.22
C LYS A 13 14.79 6.66 1.48
N ASP A 14 13.94 7.66 1.59
CA ASP A 14 13.03 7.83 2.73
C ASP A 14 12.01 6.68 2.78
N LEU A 15 11.45 6.29 1.63
CA LEU A 15 10.57 5.13 1.52
C LEU A 15 11.24 3.83 1.96
N LEU A 16 12.49 3.60 1.53
CA LEU A 16 13.26 2.42 1.97
C LEU A 16 13.54 2.45 3.47
N GLN A 17 13.85 3.62 4.03
CA GLN A 17 14.02 3.75 5.48
C GLN A 17 12.72 3.45 6.23
N VAL A 18 11.59 3.97 5.76
CA VAL A 18 10.27 3.68 6.35
C VAL A 18 9.98 2.18 6.28
N ILE A 19 10.15 1.54 5.12
CA ILE A 19 9.92 0.09 4.95
C ILE A 19 10.82 -0.73 5.89
N ASN A 20 12.11 -0.38 5.99
CA ASN A 20 13.04 -1.07 6.90
C ASN A 20 12.69 -0.83 8.38
N LYS A 21 12.15 0.34 8.73
CA LYS A 21 11.58 0.58 10.07
C LYS A 21 10.34 -0.29 10.29
N MET A 22 9.52 -0.52 9.25
CA MET A 22 8.33 -1.36 9.37
C MET A 22 8.62 -2.83 9.67
N GLU A 23 9.74 -3.35 9.19
CA GLU A 23 10.18 -4.73 9.49
C GLU A 23 10.47 -4.93 11.00
N LYS A 24 10.78 -3.84 11.72
CA LYS A 24 11.03 -3.86 13.16
C LYS A 24 9.75 -3.74 14.00
N PHE A 25 8.58 -3.61 13.38
CA PHE A 25 7.32 -3.55 14.11
C PHE A 25 6.97 -4.88 14.78
N TRP A 26 6.20 -4.80 15.86
CA TRP A 26 6.02 -5.88 16.82
C TRP A 26 5.27 -7.08 16.21
N ALA A 27 5.65 -8.28 16.64
CA ALA A 27 4.95 -9.49 16.23
C ALA A 27 3.51 -9.49 16.79
N VAL A 28 2.52 -9.56 15.89
CA VAL A 28 1.08 -9.48 16.17
C VAL A 28 0.56 -10.70 16.97
N ASP A 29 1.38 -11.73 17.13
CA ASP A 29 1.07 -12.98 17.81
C ASP A 29 0.89 -12.85 19.33
N LYS A 30 1.43 -11.79 19.95
CA LYS A 30 1.41 -11.58 21.41
C LYS A 30 0.20 -10.81 21.95
N TYR A 31 -0.77 -10.45 21.11
CA TYR A 31 -1.90 -9.57 21.50
C TYR A 31 -3.21 -10.31 21.75
N ASP A 32 -4.14 -9.63 22.44
CA ASP A 32 -5.51 -10.10 22.71
C ASP A 32 -6.22 -10.51 21.41
N ASP A 33 -7.06 -11.54 21.50
CA ASP A 33 -7.73 -12.14 20.33
C ASP A 33 -8.66 -11.14 19.61
N ASP A 34 -9.28 -10.22 20.35
CA ASP A 34 -10.11 -9.14 19.78
C ASP A 34 -9.30 -8.19 18.90
N LEU A 35 -8.10 -7.78 19.35
CA LEU A 35 -7.21 -6.91 18.59
C LEU A 35 -6.66 -7.61 17.35
N LYS A 36 -6.35 -8.92 17.47
CA LYS A 36 -5.93 -9.74 16.33
C LYS A 36 -7.02 -9.83 15.27
N MET A 37 -8.28 -10.03 15.67
CA MET A 37 -9.41 -10.09 14.75
C MET A 37 -9.60 -8.77 14.00
N ASP A 38 -9.53 -7.64 14.70
CA ASP A 38 -9.62 -6.30 14.10
C ASP A 38 -8.50 -6.02 13.08
N ILE A 39 -7.26 -6.38 13.41
CA ILE A 39 -6.10 -6.22 12.52
C ILE A 39 -6.27 -7.13 11.30
N GLN A 40 -6.65 -8.40 11.50
CA GLN A 40 -6.88 -9.34 10.41
C GLN A 40 -8.01 -8.90 9.47
N GLN A 41 -9.07 -8.29 9.99
CA GLN A 41 -10.16 -7.73 9.18
C GLN A 41 -9.65 -6.61 8.26
N VAL A 42 -8.81 -5.70 8.79
CA VAL A 42 -8.20 -4.62 8.00
C VAL A 42 -7.31 -5.19 6.90
N TYR A 43 -6.41 -6.13 7.22
CA TYR A 43 -5.58 -6.80 6.20
C TYR A 43 -6.42 -7.57 5.18
N GLY A 44 -7.52 -8.19 5.60
CA GLY A 44 -8.47 -8.86 4.72
C GLY A 44 -9.09 -7.90 3.71
N ASN A 45 -9.51 -6.72 4.15
CA ASN A 45 -10.07 -5.69 3.28
C ASN A 45 -9.04 -5.11 2.30
N VAL A 46 -7.79 -4.92 2.74
CA VAL A 46 -6.70 -4.48 1.85
C VAL A 46 -6.38 -5.55 0.80
N LYS A 47 -6.32 -6.83 1.18
CA LYS A 47 -6.12 -7.93 0.23
C LYS A 47 -7.26 -8.02 -0.79
N LYS A 48 -8.52 -7.84 -0.36
CA LYS A 48 -9.68 -7.77 -1.28
C LYS A 48 -9.55 -6.58 -2.24
N SER A 49 -9.16 -5.41 -1.73
CA SER A 49 -8.97 -4.20 -2.53
C SER A 49 -7.85 -4.38 -3.57
N ALA A 50 -6.73 -4.99 -3.20
CA ALA A 50 -5.64 -5.31 -4.12
C ALA A 50 -6.09 -6.28 -5.24
N LYS A 51 -6.86 -7.32 -4.90
CA LYS A 51 -7.46 -8.23 -5.90
C LYS A 51 -8.40 -7.48 -6.86
N LEU A 52 -9.23 -6.58 -6.35
CA LEU A 52 -10.14 -5.78 -7.17
C LEU A 52 -9.38 -4.86 -8.13
N MET A 53 -8.28 -4.24 -7.69
CA MET A 53 -7.41 -3.44 -8.58
C MET A 53 -6.82 -4.26 -9.73
N LEU A 54 -6.40 -5.50 -9.46
CA LEU A 54 -5.90 -6.41 -10.51
C LEU A 54 -6.99 -6.79 -11.53
N ILE A 55 -8.22 -7.03 -11.05
CA ILE A 55 -9.36 -7.32 -11.94
C ILE A 55 -9.65 -6.13 -12.85
N ILE A 56 -9.68 -4.90 -12.31
CA ILE A 56 -9.88 -3.69 -13.09
C ILE A 56 -8.82 -3.54 -14.19
N LEU A 57 -7.54 -3.82 -13.86
CA LEU A 57 -6.46 -3.79 -14.84
C LEU A 57 -6.69 -4.82 -15.97
N PHE A 58 -7.06 -6.05 -15.63
CA PHE A 58 -7.33 -7.09 -16.61
C PHE A 58 -8.51 -6.71 -17.53
N VAL A 59 -9.59 -6.18 -16.97
CA VAL A 59 -10.74 -5.67 -17.74
C VAL A 59 -10.30 -4.54 -18.67
N GLY A 60 -9.51 -3.58 -18.17
CA GLY A 60 -8.98 -2.47 -18.98
C GLY A 60 -8.17 -2.96 -20.18
N VAL A 61 -7.23 -3.89 -19.97
CA VAL A 61 -6.43 -4.50 -21.05
C VAL A 61 -7.33 -5.20 -22.07
N SER A 62 -8.35 -5.93 -21.61
CA SER A 62 -9.28 -6.65 -22.50
C SER A 62 -10.07 -5.71 -23.42
N VAL A 63 -10.45 -4.51 -22.92
CA VAL A 63 -11.14 -3.48 -23.70
C VAL A 63 -10.23 -2.95 -24.81
N TYR A 64 -8.96 -2.68 -24.51
CA TYR A 64 -8.00 -2.21 -25.51
C TYR A 64 -7.69 -3.29 -26.57
N LEU A 65 -7.58 -4.55 -26.17
CA LEU A 65 -7.40 -5.66 -27.11
C LEU A 65 -8.59 -5.79 -28.07
N LYS A 66 -9.82 -5.67 -27.56
CA LYS A 66 -11.03 -5.68 -28.42
C LYS A 66 -11.03 -4.51 -29.41
N GLN A 67 -10.69 -3.30 -28.98
CA GLN A 67 -10.59 -2.15 -29.89
C GLN A 67 -9.53 -2.34 -30.98
N ALA A 68 -8.43 -3.01 -30.64
CA ALA A 68 -7.35 -3.28 -31.58
C ALA A 68 -7.75 -4.28 -32.67
N ILE A 69 -8.41 -5.37 -32.28
CA ILE A 69 -8.80 -6.46 -33.18
C ILE A 69 -9.95 -6.03 -34.09
N PHE A 70 -11.00 -5.42 -33.53
CA PHE A 70 -12.23 -5.15 -34.28
C PHE A 70 -12.24 -3.80 -34.98
N ALA A 71 -11.58 -2.78 -34.42
CA ALA A 71 -11.69 -1.40 -34.91
C ALA A 71 -10.37 -0.84 -35.45
N ARG A 72 -9.26 -1.59 -35.37
CA ARG A 72 -7.89 -1.11 -35.68
C ARG A 72 -7.60 0.29 -35.11
N LYS A 73 -8.04 0.52 -33.87
CA LYS A 73 -7.82 1.79 -33.17
C LYS A 73 -6.59 1.70 -32.29
N PHE A 74 -5.77 2.76 -32.34
CA PHE A 74 -4.69 2.96 -31.39
C PHE A 74 -5.23 3.15 -29.98
N VAL A 75 -4.46 2.71 -28.99
CA VAL A 75 -4.77 2.87 -27.55
C VAL A 75 -4.84 4.34 -27.18
N TYR A 76 -3.93 5.14 -27.74
CA TYR A 76 -3.88 6.58 -27.54
C TYR A 76 -4.14 7.30 -28.86
N SER A 77 -5.06 8.27 -28.81
CA SER A 77 -5.29 9.19 -29.92
C SER A 77 -4.18 10.24 -29.95
N ALA A 78 -3.10 9.92 -30.66
CA ALA A 78 -1.99 10.84 -30.91
C ALA A 78 -1.70 10.88 -32.41
N TYR A 79 -0.99 11.93 -32.85
CA TYR A 79 -0.47 11.99 -34.21
C TYR A 79 0.63 10.94 -34.37
N HIS A 80 0.51 10.10 -35.39
CA HIS A 80 1.51 9.11 -35.76
C HIS A 80 1.87 9.35 -37.23
N PRO A 81 3.16 9.39 -37.58
CA PRO A 81 3.59 9.57 -38.97
C PRO A 81 3.37 8.30 -39.83
N THR A 82 2.97 7.19 -39.20
CA THR A 82 2.74 5.90 -39.84
C THR A 82 1.29 5.70 -40.26
N ASP A 83 1.11 5.04 -41.41
CA ASP A 83 -0.20 4.76 -41.98
C ASP A 83 -0.87 3.57 -41.27
N ARG A 84 -2.10 3.75 -40.78
CA ARG A 84 -2.80 2.74 -39.95
C ARG A 84 -3.24 1.51 -40.73
N ASN A 85 -3.32 1.65 -42.05
CA ASN A 85 -3.81 0.62 -42.95
C ASN A 85 -2.69 -0.27 -43.50
N LYS A 86 -1.42 0.08 -43.21
CA LYS A 86 -0.26 -0.65 -43.70
C LYS A 86 0.32 -1.52 -42.58
N SER A 87 0.30 -2.84 -42.77
CA SER A 87 1.05 -3.76 -41.92
C SER A 87 2.52 -3.79 -42.37
N PRO A 88 3.51 -3.85 -41.45
CA PRO A 88 3.39 -4.08 -40.00
C PRO A 88 3.35 -2.80 -39.14
N ASP A 89 3.28 -1.62 -39.74
CA ASP A 89 3.47 -0.33 -39.04
C ASP A 89 2.42 -0.10 -37.94
N TYR A 90 1.17 -0.53 -38.18
CA TYR A 90 0.09 -0.49 -37.19
C TYR A 90 0.38 -1.41 -36.00
N GLU A 91 0.72 -2.68 -36.26
CA GLU A 91 0.94 -3.70 -35.23
C GLU A 91 2.11 -3.33 -34.33
N LEU A 92 3.16 -2.75 -34.90
CA LEU A 92 4.34 -2.29 -34.19
C LEU A 92 4.00 -1.12 -33.26
N MET A 93 3.31 -0.08 -33.77
CA MET A 93 2.90 1.06 -32.94
C MET A 93 1.87 0.70 -31.88
N PHE A 94 0.91 -0.15 -32.21
CA PHE A 94 -0.07 -0.66 -31.25
C PHE A 94 0.63 -1.43 -30.12
N SER A 95 1.58 -2.31 -30.45
CA SER A 95 2.34 -3.07 -29.45
C SER A 95 3.14 -2.17 -28.53
N PHE A 96 3.80 -1.13 -29.07
CA PHE A 96 4.49 -0.13 -28.26
C PHE A 96 3.54 0.59 -27.31
N GLN A 97 2.39 1.07 -27.81
CA GLN A 97 1.41 1.76 -26.97
C GLN A 97 0.85 0.88 -25.85
N VAL A 98 0.54 -0.39 -26.14
CA VAL A 98 0.09 -1.36 -25.14
C VAL A 98 1.17 -1.60 -24.10
N TYR A 99 2.43 -1.77 -24.53
CA TYR A 99 3.57 -1.95 -23.63
C TYR A 99 3.72 -0.76 -22.66
N PHE A 100 3.70 0.47 -23.18
CA PHE A 100 3.76 1.68 -22.35
C PHE A 100 2.54 1.81 -21.44
N ALA A 101 1.34 1.45 -21.91
CA ALA A 101 0.13 1.46 -21.08
C ALA A 101 0.24 0.48 -19.91
N ILE A 102 0.75 -0.72 -20.14
CA ILE A 102 0.98 -1.73 -19.09
C ILE A 102 1.97 -1.19 -18.06
N ILE A 103 3.11 -0.64 -18.49
CA ILE A 103 4.11 -0.04 -17.57
C ILE A 103 3.48 1.07 -16.74
N ALA A 104 2.73 1.98 -17.38
CA ALA A 104 2.07 3.08 -16.72
C ALA A 104 1.09 2.61 -15.64
N CYS A 105 0.27 1.60 -15.97
CA CYS A 105 -0.69 1.00 -15.06
C CYS A 105 -0.01 0.29 -13.89
N VAL A 106 1.01 -0.52 -14.14
CA VAL A 106 1.79 -1.20 -13.09
C VAL A 106 2.41 -0.18 -12.15
N PHE A 107 2.98 0.90 -12.68
CA PHE A 107 3.58 1.94 -11.86
C PHE A 107 2.56 2.67 -10.99
N MET A 108 1.40 3.04 -11.55
CA MET A 108 0.33 3.69 -10.80
C MET A 108 -0.20 2.79 -9.69
N LEU A 109 -0.56 1.54 -10.02
CA LEU A 109 -1.06 0.56 -9.05
C LEU A 109 -0.02 0.19 -7.99
N GLY A 110 1.25 0.05 -8.38
CA GLY A 110 2.35 -0.21 -7.46
C GLY A 110 2.52 0.93 -6.45
N SER A 111 2.47 2.18 -6.91
CA SER A 111 2.58 3.35 -6.02
C SER A 111 1.40 3.46 -5.05
N ASP A 112 0.17 3.27 -5.53
CA ASP A 112 -1.03 3.36 -4.71
C ASP A 112 -1.14 2.17 -3.74
N GLY A 113 -0.75 0.98 -4.18
CA GLY A 113 -0.67 -0.21 -3.35
C GLY A 113 0.38 -0.10 -2.24
N LEU A 114 1.56 0.46 -2.54
CA LEU A 114 2.59 0.74 -1.54
C LEU A 114 2.07 1.73 -0.50
N PHE A 115 1.43 2.82 -0.93
CA PHE A 115 0.86 3.80 -0.02
C PHE A 115 -0.24 3.21 0.88
N LEU A 116 -1.14 2.41 0.32
CA LEU A 116 -2.18 1.71 1.06
C LEU A 116 -1.57 0.74 2.10
N ALA A 117 -0.51 0.02 1.73
CA ALA A 117 0.19 -0.88 2.64
C ALA A 117 0.86 -0.12 3.80
N LEU A 118 1.55 0.99 3.51
CA LEU A 118 2.17 1.83 4.54
C LEU A 118 1.13 2.38 5.53
N ILE A 119 0.05 2.98 5.02
CA ILE A 119 -1.04 3.51 5.87
C ILE A 119 -1.65 2.41 6.72
N THR A 120 -1.87 1.24 6.13
CA THR A 120 -2.47 0.11 6.85
C THR A 120 -1.56 -0.35 7.98
N ASN A 121 -0.27 -0.51 7.73
CA ASN A 121 0.70 -0.88 8.77
C ASN A 121 0.72 0.17 9.89
N ILE A 122 0.84 1.46 9.56
CA ILE A 122 0.82 2.54 10.56
C ILE A 122 -0.48 2.53 11.36
N SER A 123 -1.62 2.35 10.69
CA SER A 123 -2.94 2.30 11.35
C SER A 123 -3.06 1.11 12.30
N CYS A 124 -2.52 -0.04 11.92
CA CYS A 124 -2.46 -1.22 12.79
C CYS A 124 -1.57 -0.97 14.02
N GLU A 125 -0.37 -0.41 13.82
CA GLU A 125 0.53 -0.06 14.93
C GLU A 125 -0.11 0.94 15.91
N LEU A 126 -0.79 1.97 15.39
CA LEU A 126 -1.51 2.92 16.24
C LEU A 126 -2.63 2.26 17.05
N LYS A 127 -3.34 1.27 16.49
CA LYS A 127 -4.33 0.47 17.24
C LYS A 127 -3.67 -0.35 18.34
N VAL A 128 -2.51 -0.95 18.08
CA VAL A 128 -1.72 -1.69 19.08
C VAL A 128 -1.29 -0.77 20.22
N VAL A 129 -0.73 0.40 19.89
CA VAL A 129 -0.33 1.42 20.86
C VAL A 129 -1.52 1.89 21.70
N LYS A 130 -2.68 2.15 21.08
CA LYS A 130 -3.92 2.50 21.78
C LYS A 130 -4.36 1.40 22.75
N ASN A 131 -4.33 0.13 22.34
CA ASN A 131 -4.70 -0.99 23.20
C ASN A 131 -3.75 -1.11 24.41
N ARG A 132 -2.45 -0.90 24.19
CA ARG A 132 -1.44 -0.90 25.27
C ARG A 132 -1.71 0.20 26.28
N PHE A 133 -1.98 1.43 25.86
CA PHE A 133 -2.32 2.52 26.76
C PHE A 133 -3.60 2.24 27.56
N ALA A 134 -4.62 1.65 26.93
CA ALA A 134 -5.88 1.30 27.60
C ALA A 134 -5.72 0.17 28.64
N ASN A 135 -4.77 -0.75 28.40
CA ASN A 135 -4.50 -1.90 29.27
C ASN A 135 -3.38 -1.65 30.29
N ILE A 136 -2.94 -0.40 30.49
CA ILE A 136 -1.96 -0.08 31.54
C ILE A 136 -2.59 -0.39 32.92
N PRO A 137 -1.97 -1.26 33.74
CA PRO A 137 -2.57 -1.78 34.97
C PRO A 137 -2.95 -0.70 36.00
N ILE A 138 -2.29 0.46 35.96
CA ILE A 138 -2.58 1.63 36.82
C ILE A 138 -4.03 2.14 36.67
N ILE A 139 -4.60 2.02 35.47
CA ILE A 139 -5.93 2.59 35.15
C ILE A 139 -7.04 1.57 35.47
N ARG A 140 -6.73 0.27 35.40
CA ARG A 140 -7.74 -0.79 35.44
C ARG A 140 -8.04 -1.31 36.85
N ASN A 141 -7.10 -1.17 37.80
CA ASN A 141 -7.32 -1.60 39.19
C ASN A 141 -6.74 -0.56 40.17
N LYS A 142 -7.62 0.19 40.85
CA LYS A 142 -7.23 1.11 41.94
C LYS A 142 -6.84 0.36 43.23
N ASP A 143 -7.13 -0.94 43.30
CA ASP A 143 -7.11 -1.70 44.56
C ASP A 143 -5.90 -2.64 44.71
N GLU A 144 -5.10 -2.85 43.67
CA GLU A 144 -3.87 -3.68 43.76
C GLU A 144 -2.62 -2.80 43.84
N LYS A 145 -1.77 -3.11 44.83
CA LYS A 145 -0.47 -2.48 45.10
C LYS A 145 0.54 -2.86 44.01
N TYR A 146 0.30 -2.38 42.80
CA TYR A 146 1.22 -2.56 41.68
C TYR A 146 2.52 -1.80 41.92
N ASN A 147 3.63 -2.40 41.51
CA ASN A 147 4.93 -1.74 41.56
C ASN A 147 4.91 -0.59 40.55
N THR A 148 4.72 0.64 41.04
CA THR A 148 4.60 1.88 40.24
C THR A 148 5.73 2.03 39.22
N ASN A 149 6.93 1.52 39.55
CA ASN A 149 8.08 1.51 38.65
C ASN A 149 7.87 0.65 37.41
N ASP A 150 7.18 -0.48 37.50
CA ASP A 150 6.97 -1.39 36.37
C ASP A 150 5.91 -0.84 35.40
N SER A 151 4.90 -0.17 35.95
CA SER A 151 3.89 0.51 35.14
C SER A 151 4.44 1.78 34.48
N LEU A 152 5.31 2.54 35.18
CA LEU A 152 6.05 3.65 34.58
C LEU A 152 6.98 3.16 33.47
N ARG A 153 7.68 2.04 33.67
CA ARG A 153 8.55 1.44 32.65
C ARG A 153 7.77 1.03 31.40
N THR A 154 6.58 0.46 31.60
CA THR A 154 5.68 0.13 30.49
C THR A 154 5.17 1.38 29.77
N LEU A 155 4.80 2.43 30.51
CA LEU A 155 4.39 3.72 29.94
C LEU A 155 5.52 4.36 29.11
N PHE A 156 6.74 4.39 29.65
CA PHE A 156 7.91 4.90 28.93
C PHE A 156 8.19 4.10 27.66
N GLN A 157 8.05 2.77 27.69
CA GLN A 157 8.19 1.94 26.49
C GLN A 157 7.13 2.25 25.42
N VAL A 158 5.88 2.51 25.82
CA VAL A 158 4.82 2.87 24.87
C VAL A 158 5.04 4.28 24.31
N VAL A 159 5.48 5.23 25.14
CA VAL A 159 5.79 6.61 24.72
C VAL A 159 7.01 6.64 23.79
N ASP A 160 8.09 5.92 24.11
CA ASP A 160 9.26 5.79 23.24
C ASP A 160 8.88 5.15 21.90
N HIS A 161 8.03 4.12 21.91
CA HIS A 161 7.59 3.49 20.69
C HIS A 161 6.71 4.42 19.83
N HIS A 162 5.83 5.21 20.47
CA HIS A 162 5.06 6.24 19.78
C HIS A 162 5.96 7.33 19.19
N ASN A 163 7.01 7.74 19.88
CA ASN A 163 7.99 8.70 19.36
C ASN A 163 8.75 8.12 18.16
N LEU A 164 9.06 6.82 18.17
CA LEU A 164 9.70 6.12 17.05
C LEU A 164 8.79 6.02 15.80
N ILE A 165 7.47 6.06 15.99
CA ILE A 165 6.49 6.13 14.89
C ILE A 165 6.39 7.57 14.31
N LEU A 166 6.69 8.59 15.13
CA LEU A 166 6.59 10.01 14.75
C LEU A 166 7.90 10.58 14.14
N GLU A 167 9.07 10.03 14.48
CA GLU A 167 10.39 10.36 13.89
C GLU A 167 10.77 9.49 12.68
#